data_AF-A0A535YEL0-F1
#
_entry.id   AF-A0A535YEL0-F1
#
_cell.length_a   1.000
_cell.length_b   1.000
_cell.length_c   1.000
_cell.angle_alpha   90.00
_cell.angle_beta   90.00
_cell.angle_gamma   90.00
#
_symmetry.space_group_name_H-M   'P 1'
#
loop_
_entity.id
_entity.type
_entity.pdbx_description
1 polymer ?
#
loop_
_entity_poly.entity_id
_entity_poly.type
_entity_poly.pdbx_seq_one_letter_code
_entity_poly.pdbx_strand_id
1 'polypeptide(L)'
;MSNPTREAFLAYLLVHATMLRRRDAAPGAAERLEAHAHALDLLADLVRALPEDDERLLLLGSLVVRGGQFAPGPASEHALTQFAGTSREACDTFLTSLVQIARDDALARARAHGHLPPRRPR
;
A
#
# COMPACT_ATOMS: atom_id res chain seq x y z
N MET A 1 4.31 0.71 -21.98
CA MET A 1 2.85 0.42 -21.89
C MET A 1 2.52 0.59 -20.42
N SER A 2 1.65 1.54 -20.07
CA SER A 2 1.45 1.89 -18.65
C SER A 2 1.12 0.66 -17.81
N ASN A 3 1.86 0.47 -16.71
CA ASN A 3 1.65 -0.65 -15.81
C ASN A 3 0.33 -0.42 -15.04
N PRO A 4 -0.72 -1.23 -15.26
CA PRO A 4 -2.04 -0.99 -14.66
C PRO A 4 -2.01 -1.07 -13.14
N THR A 5 -1.07 -1.83 -12.56
CA THR A 5 -0.86 -1.86 -11.11
C THR A 5 -0.36 -0.54 -10.59
N ARG A 6 0.58 0.11 -11.31
CA ARG A 6 1.09 1.42 -10.93
C ARG A 6 -0.05 2.41 -10.86
N GLU A 7 -0.89 2.47 -11.89
CA GLU A 7 -2.03 3.39 -11.93
C GLU A 7 -3.01 3.13 -10.79
N ALA A 8 -3.38 1.86 -10.56
CA ALA A 8 -4.27 1.49 -9.47
C ALA A 8 -3.71 1.87 -8.09
N PHE A 9 -2.42 1.63 -7.88
CA PHE A 9 -1.78 1.94 -6.59
C PHE A 9 -1.63 3.45 -6.39
N LEU A 10 -1.20 4.19 -7.42
CA LEU A 10 -1.15 5.66 -7.39
C LEU A 10 -2.52 6.27 -7.10
N ALA A 11 -3.56 5.79 -7.77
CA ALA A 11 -4.93 6.26 -7.53
C ALA A 11 -5.34 6.02 -6.07
N TYR A 12 -5.06 4.84 -5.53
CA TYR A 12 -5.32 4.54 -4.12
C TYR A 12 -4.59 5.51 -3.18
N LEU A 13 -3.28 5.71 -3.35
CA LEU A 13 -2.48 6.58 -2.47
C LEU A 13 -2.97 8.02 -2.48
N LEU A 14 -3.20 8.58 -3.67
CA LEU A 14 -3.61 9.98 -3.84
C LEU A 14 -5.03 10.25 -3.32
N VAL A 15 -5.94 9.29 -3.50
CA VAL A 15 -7.29 9.38 -2.94
C VAL A 15 -7.22 9.37 -1.41
N HIS A 16 -6.41 8.48 -0.81
CA HIS A 16 -6.23 8.45 0.65
C HIS A 16 -5.59 9.72 1.20
N ALA A 17 -4.52 10.21 0.57
CA ALA A 17 -3.91 11.50 0.93
C ALA A 17 -4.94 12.64 0.90
N THR A 18 -5.78 12.69 -0.15
CA THR A 18 -6.85 13.69 -0.28
C THR A 18 -7.89 13.56 0.82
N MET A 19 -8.30 12.33 1.18
CA MET A 19 -9.27 12.09 2.24
C MET A 19 -8.75 12.52 3.61
N LEU A 20 -7.47 12.27 3.90
CA LEU A 20 -6.82 12.67 5.15
C LEU A 20 -6.83 14.19 5.31
N ARG A 21 -6.51 14.93 4.24
CA ARG A 21 -6.51 16.40 4.21
C ARG A 21 -7.89 17.03 4.40
N ARG A 22 -8.94 16.35 3.93
CA ARG A 22 -10.33 16.81 4.04
C ARG A 22 -10.97 16.50 5.39
N ARG A 23 -10.31 15.70 6.23
CA ARG A 23 -10.87 15.27 7.49
C ARG A 23 -10.85 16.41 8.50
N ASP A 24 -12.02 16.76 9.01
CA ASP A 24 -12.15 17.70 10.11
C ASP A 24 -11.59 17.06 11.39
N ALA A 25 -10.64 17.74 12.03
CA ALA A 25 -9.88 17.20 13.16
C ALA A 25 -9.37 18.33 14.06
N ALA A 26 -9.25 18.04 15.36
CA ALA A 26 -8.59 18.95 16.29
C ALA A 26 -7.14 19.25 15.84
N PRO A 27 -6.55 20.41 16.18
CA PRO A 27 -5.27 20.86 15.62
C PRO A 27 -4.14 19.84 15.67
N GLY A 28 -3.89 19.20 16.81
CA GLY A 28 -2.83 18.18 16.93
C GLY A 28 -3.13 16.85 16.19
N ALA A 29 -4.39 16.59 15.86
CA ALA A 29 -4.75 15.50 14.96
C ALA A 29 -4.61 15.93 13.48
N ALA A 30 -4.93 17.18 13.15
CA ALA A 30 -4.76 17.72 11.80
C ALA A 30 -3.30 17.69 11.33
N GLU A 31 -2.35 18.07 12.20
CA GLU A 31 -0.90 17.99 11.88
C GLU A 31 -0.45 16.56 11.56
N ARG A 32 -0.92 15.58 12.33
CA ARG A 32 -0.61 14.15 12.08
C ARG A 32 -1.24 13.65 10.79
N LEU A 33 -2.46 14.08 10.48
CA LEU A 33 -3.14 13.72 9.24
C LEU A 33 -2.44 14.32 8.02
N GLU A 34 -1.98 15.57 8.11
CA GLU A 34 -1.20 16.20 7.03
C GLU A 34 0.16 15.52 6.85
N ALA A 35 0.86 15.21 7.94
CA ALA A 35 2.12 14.47 7.87
C ALA A 35 1.94 13.10 7.21
N HIS A 36 0.85 12.40 7.53
CA HIS A 36 0.52 11.13 6.90
C HIS A 36 0.16 11.28 5.41
N ALA A 37 -0.66 12.28 5.06
CA ALA A 37 -0.97 12.58 3.66
C ALA A 37 0.29 12.91 2.85
N HIS A 38 1.22 13.67 3.43
CA HIS A 38 2.50 13.98 2.80
C HIS A 38 3.37 12.73 2.60
N ALA A 39 3.42 11.81 3.57
CA ALA A 39 4.12 10.54 3.40
C ALA A 39 3.54 9.73 2.23
N LEU A 40 2.22 9.65 2.10
CA LEU A 40 1.57 8.96 0.97
C LEU A 40 1.90 9.61 -0.39
N ASP A 41 2.00 10.94 -0.45
CA ASP A 41 2.42 11.63 -1.67
C ASP A 41 3.88 11.30 -2.05
N LEU A 42 4.80 11.26 -1.07
CA LEU A 42 6.20 10.87 -1.31
C LEU A 42 6.30 9.43 -1.83
N LEU A 43 5.48 8.52 -1.28
CA LEU A 43 5.41 7.15 -1.77
C LEU A 43 4.85 7.09 -3.20
N ALA A 44 3.83 7.90 -3.51
CA ALA A 44 3.28 8.00 -4.86
C ALA A 44 4.31 8.53 -5.86
N ASP A 45 5.10 9.53 -5.48
CA ASP A 45 6.19 10.07 -6.31
C ASP A 45 7.27 9.03 -6.57
N LEU A 46 7.67 8.25 -5.55
CA LEU A 46 8.57 7.12 -5.72
C LEU A 46 8.00 6.11 -6.73
N VAL A 47 6.75 5.66 -6.54
CA VAL A 47 6.10 4.67 -7.40
C VAL A 47 5.98 5.16 -8.85
N ARG A 48 5.74 6.45 -9.06
CA ARG A 48 5.70 7.06 -10.40
C ARG A 48 7.05 7.03 -11.10
N ALA A 49 8.15 7.16 -10.34
CA ALA A 49 9.51 7.19 -10.86
C ALA A 49 10.12 5.79 -11.09
N LEU A 50 9.47 4.72 -10.66
CA LEU A 50 9.96 3.36 -10.87
C LEU A 50 9.87 2.93 -12.34
N PRO A 51 10.72 1.98 -12.79
CA PRO A 51 10.56 1.32 -14.10
C PRO A 51 9.21 0.60 -14.23
N GLU A 52 8.69 0.48 -15.46
CA GLU A 52 7.40 -0.20 -15.73
C GLU A 52 7.42 -1.69 -15.32
N ASP A 53 8.60 -2.29 -15.39
CA ASP A 53 8.93 -3.68 -15.08
C ASP A 53 9.46 -3.87 -13.65
N ASP A 54 9.35 -2.87 -12.77
CA ASP A 54 9.73 -3.04 -11.36
C ASP A 54 8.98 -4.24 -10.74
N GLU A 55 9.75 -5.23 -10.31
CA GLU A 55 9.24 -6.51 -9.85
C GLU A 55 8.27 -6.37 -8.67
N ARG A 56 8.46 -5.36 -7.80
CA ARG A 56 7.58 -5.12 -6.64
C ARG A 56 6.20 -4.68 -7.11
N LEU A 57 6.13 -3.83 -8.14
CA LEU A 57 4.87 -3.42 -8.73
C LEU A 57 4.18 -4.59 -9.45
N LEU A 58 4.93 -5.44 -10.15
CA LEU A 58 4.37 -6.64 -10.79
C LEU A 58 3.79 -7.61 -9.75
N LEU A 59 4.52 -7.85 -8.66
CA LEU A 59 4.08 -8.72 -7.56
C LEU A 59 2.83 -8.16 -6.86
N LEU A 60 2.84 -6.88 -6.50
CA LEU A 60 1.65 -6.23 -5.91
C LEU A 60 0.43 -6.36 -6.85
N GLY A 61 0.63 -6.21 -8.15
CA GLY A 61 -0.43 -6.37 -9.15
C GLY A 61 -1.15 -7.70 -9.03
N SER A 62 -0.39 -8.79 -8.94
CA SER A 62 -0.94 -10.14 -8.80
C SER A 62 -1.66 -10.37 -7.46
N LEU A 63 -1.18 -9.73 -6.38
CA LEU A 63 -1.62 -10.01 -5.01
C LEU A 63 -2.82 -9.16 -4.57
N VAL A 64 -2.80 -7.87 -4.90
CA VAL A 64 -3.69 -6.85 -4.34
C VAL A 64 -4.53 -6.10 -5.38
N VAL A 65 -4.26 -6.21 -6.68
CA VAL A 65 -5.15 -5.59 -7.69
C VAL A 65 -6.32 -6.52 -8.01
N ARG A 66 -7.55 -5.99 -7.95
CA ARG A 66 -8.80 -6.68 -8.26
C ARG A 66 -9.70 -5.76 -9.06
N GLY A 67 -10.17 -6.21 -10.22
CA GLY A 67 -11.04 -5.40 -11.09
C GLY A 67 -10.42 -4.06 -11.51
N GLY A 68 -9.09 -3.98 -11.62
CA GLY A 68 -8.37 -2.74 -11.94
C GLY A 68 -8.17 -1.78 -10.76
N GLN A 69 -8.58 -2.16 -9.55
CA GLN A 69 -8.43 -1.35 -8.35
C GLN A 69 -7.42 -1.97 -7.39
N PHE A 70 -6.67 -1.14 -6.67
CA PHE A 70 -5.79 -1.57 -5.60
C PHE A 70 -6.64 -1.87 -4.35
N ALA A 71 -6.71 -3.15 -3.98
CA ALA A 71 -7.51 -3.69 -2.89
C ALA A 71 -6.60 -4.45 -1.91
N PRO A 72 -5.92 -3.74 -1.00
CA PRO A 72 -4.99 -4.35 -0.06
C PRO A 72 -5.73 -5.28 0.91
N GLY A 73 -5.01 -6.29 1.42
CA GLY A 73 -5.49 -7.10 2.53
C GLY A 73 -5.40 -6.35 3.86
N PRO A 74 -5.94 -6.93 4.96
CA PRO A 74 -6.01 -6.25 6.25
C PRO A 74 -4.66 -5.78 6.80
N ALA A 75 -3.60 -6.59 6.68
CA ALA A 75 -2.28 -6.19 7.17
C ALA A 75 -1.65 -5.11 6.29
N SER A 76 -1.86 -5.21 4.97
CA SER A 76 -1.40 -4.22 3.99
C SER A 76 -2.08 -2.86 4.18
N GLU A 77 -3.40 -2.86 4.38
CA GLU A 77 -4.20 -1.67 4.69
C GLU A 77 -3.73 -1.02 6.01
N HIS A 78 -3.48 -1.83 7.03
CA HIS A 78 -2.96 -1.35 8.30
C HIS A 78 -1.56 -0.72 8.15
N ALA A 79 -0.65 -1.37 7.41
CA ALA A 79 0.68 -0.85 7.14
C ALA A 79 0.64 0.48 6.38
N LEU A 80 -0.26 0.60 5.39
CA LEU A 80 -0.49 1.84 4.65
C LEU A 80 -1.01 2.94 5.58
N THR A 81 -1.95 2.64 6.48
CA THR A 81 -2.50 3.60 7.45
C THR A 81 -1.46 4.10 8.46
N GLN A 82 -0.48 3.27 8.80
CA GLN A 82 0.58 3.62 9.77
C GLN A 82 1.83 4.22 9.10
N PHE A 83 1.85 4.33 7.77
CA PHE A 83 3.04 4.77 7.05
C PHE A 83 3.36 6.24 7.32
N ALA A 84 4.59 6.52 7.73
CA ALA A 84 5.07 7.88 8.04
C ALA A 84 6.45 8.16 7.44
N GLY A 85 6.79 7.53 6.32
CA GLY A 85 8.08 7.72 5.67
C GLY A 85 8.24 9.13 5.10
N THR A 86 9.35 9.79 5.41
CA THR A 86 9.65 11.17 4.99
C THR A 86 10.79 11.27 3.99
N SER A 87 11.38 10.14 3.60
CA SER A 87 12.51 10.07 2.68
C SER A 87 12.24 9.05 1.57
N ARG A 88 12.96 9.20 0.46
CA ARG A 88 12.91 8.26 -0.66
C ARG A 88 13.30 6.84 -0.23
N GLU A 89 14.34 6.72 0.61
CA GLU A 89 14.80 5.44 1.15
C GLU A 89 13.74 4.77 2.04
N ALA A 90 13.05 5.55 2.87
CA ALA A 90 11.95 5.05 3.70
C ALA A 90 10.78 4.56 2.84
N CYS A 91 10.44 5.29 1.77
CA CYS A 91 9.42 4.87 0.80
C CYS A 91 9.81 3.57 0.08
N ASP A 92 11.07 3.45 -0.34
CA ASP A 92 11.57 2.25 -1.03
C ASP A 92 11.58 1.01 -0.11
N THR A 93 12.05 1.19 1.12
CA THR A 93 12.04 0.15 2.17
C THR A 93 10.61 -0.28 2.50
N PHE A 94 9.70 0.69 2.61
CA PHE A 94 8.29 0.43 2.85
C PHE A 94 7.67 -0.34 1.69
N LEU A 95 7.91 0.05 0.44
CA LEU A 95 7.38 -0.66 -0.73
C LEU A 95 7.82 -2.13 -0.75
N THR A 96 9.10 -2.39 -0.46
CA THR A 96 9.64 -3.75 -0.34
C THR A 96 8.95 -4.53 0.78
N SER A 97 8.70 -3.90 1.93
CA SER A 97 8.00 -4.52 3.06
C SER A 97 6.53 -4.79 2.73
N LEU A 98 5.87 -3.85 2.04
CA LEU A 98 4.46 -3.95 1.64
C LEU A 98 4.22 -5.16 0.73
N VAL A 99 5.15 -5.49 -0.16
CA VAL A 99 5.07 -6.72 -0.99
C VAL A 99 5.02 -7.97 -0.11
N GLN A 100 5.85 -8.05 0.94
CA GLN A 100 5.85 -9.20 1.84
C GLN A 100 4.56 -9.29 2.66
N ILE A 101 4.07 -8.14 3.14
CA ILE A 101 2.80 -8.06 3.88
C ILE A 101 1.63 -8.48 2.99
N ALA A 102 1.58 -7.99 1.75
CA ALA A 102 0.56 -8.36 0.77
C ALA A 102 0.57 -9.86 0.43
N ARG A 103 1.77 -10.46 0.40
CA ARG A 103 1.91 -11.91 0.22
C ARG A 103 1.34 -12.67 1.41
N ASP A 104 1.64 -12.24 2.63
CA ASP A 104 1.11 -12.86 3.85
C ASP A 104 -0.41 -12.73 3.93
N ASP A 105 -0.98 -11.57 3.57
CA ASP A 105 -2.42 -11.37 3.44
C ASP A 105 -3.04 -12.35 2.42
N ALA A 106 -2.42 -12.49 1.25
CA ALA A 106 -2.90 -13.40 0.21
C ALA A 106 -2.86 -14.87 0.68
N LEU A 107 -1.80 -15.27 1.40
CA LEU A 107 -1.69 -16.60 1.98
C LEU A 107 -2.71 -16.83 3.10
N ALA A 108 -2.93 -15.85 3.97
CA ALA A 108 -3.94 -15.91 5.01
C ALA A 108 -5.34 -16.07 4.41
N ARG A 109 -5.67 -15.30 3.38
CA ARG A 109 -6.92 -15.41 2.62
C ARG A 109 -7.08 -16.79 1.98
N ALA A 110 -6.03 -17.31 1.34
CA ALA A 110 -6.07 -18.65 0.74
C ALA A 110 -6.34 -19.75 1.78
N ARG A 111 -5.79 -19.64 3.00
CA ARG A 111 -6.12 -20.54 4.12
C ARG A 111 -7.56 -20.41 4.57
N ALA A 112 -8.06 -19.18 4.71
CA ALA A 112 -9.44 -18.92 5.12
C ALA A 112 -10.47 -19.52 4.15
N HIS A 113 -10.16 -19.57 2.85
CA HIS A 113 -10.98 -20.21 1.83
C HIS A 113 -10.69 -21.71 1.62
N GLY A 114 -9.83 -22.32 2.45
CA GLY A 114 -9.52 -23.76 2.39
C GLY A 114 -8.60 -24.18 1.24
N HIS A 115 -7.98 -23.24 0.52
CA HIS A 115 -7.00 -23.54 -0.53
C HIS A 115 -5.63 -23.95 0.02
N LEU A 116 -5.34 -23.64 1.28
CA LEU A 116 -4.10 -23.97 1.97
C LEU A 116 -4.39 -24.54 3.37
N PRO A 117 -3.54 -25.45 3.88
CA PRO A 117 -3.70 -25.97 5.24
C PRO A 117 -3.56 -24.87 6.29
N PRO A 118 -4.22 -25.02 7.46
CA PRO A 118 -4.10 -24.07 8.56
C PRO A 118 -2.64 -23.93 9.01
N ARG A 119 -2.28 -22.73 9.49
CA ARG A 119 -0.95 -22.51 10.08
C ARG A 119 -0.81 -23.42 11.29
N ARG A 120 0.24 -24.25 11.30
CA ARG A 120 0.60 -25.00 12.51
C ARG A 120 1.03 -24.00 13.59
N PRO A 121 0.57 -24.15 14.85
CA PRO A 121 1.12 -23.35 15.94
C PRO A 121 2.63 -23.60 16.04
N ARG A 122 3.40 -22.52 16.22
CA ARG A 122 4.84 -22.58 16.50
C ARG A 122 5.06 -22.86 17.97
#